data_AF-A0A0S7Z1U1-F1
#
_entry.id   AF-A0A0S7Z1U1-F1
#
_cell.length_a   1.000
_cell.length_b   1.000
_cell.length_c   1.000
_cell.angle_alpha   90.00
_cell.angle_beta   90.00
_cell.angle_gamma   90.00
#
_symmetry.space_group_name_H-M   'P 1'
#
loop_
_entity.id
_entity.type
_entity.pdbx_description
1 polymer ?
#
loop_
_entity_poly.entity_id
_entity_poly.type
_entity_poly.pdbx_seq_one_letter_code
_entity_poly.pdbx_strand_id
1 'polypeptide(L)'
;MALLYCFNRNFLKNLLKVGTIFYLTGSFVLRKRIPVFSQFDYDLDTSSPTLEILPIYPLTAGLSQKMLRRLTSYATDHYSGFIVDDTPGFINEGYKLGTKGDLVKEIHFPHSMDSLRRTMEAYSYKEFFKYQIVVALTRSKNRSIEKLRKTAAGELKENFLYRLPFNLTNAQKRVLGEIEKDLGEPRPMNRLIQGDVGSG
;
A
#
# COMPACT_ATOMS: atom_id res chain seq x y z
N MET A 1 -20.21 31.34 -21.05
CA MET A 1 -21.35 31.34 -20.11
C MET A 1 -21.63 29.90 -19.71
N ALA A 2 -21.69 29.58 -18.43
CA ALA A 2 -21.98 28.24 -17.90
C ALA A 2 -23.27 28.28 -17.07
N LEU A 3 -24.03 27.18 -17.04
CA LEU A 3 -25.26 27.09 -16.26
C LEU A 3 -25.03 26.21 -15.02
N LEU A 4 -25.48 26.69 -13.88
CA LEU A 4 -25.40 26.01 -12.59
C LEU A 4 -26.80 25.55 -12.19
N TYR A 5 -27.03 24.24 -12.11
CA TYR A 5 -28.31 23.69 -11.68
C TYR A 5 -28.23 23.26 -10.21
N CYS A 6 -28.86 24.04 -9.33
CA CYS A 6 -28.86 23.84 -7.88
C CYS A 6 -30.09 23.07 -7.39
N PHE A 7 -30.20 21.78 -7.72
CA PHE A 7 -31.32 20.96 -7.26
C PHE A 7 -31.26 20.73 -5.74
N ASN A 8 -32.35 21.06 -5.03
CA ASN A 8 -32.49 20.88 -3.57
C ASN A 8 -31.39 21.55 -2.73
N ARG A 9 -30.77 22.64 -3.24
CA ARG A 9 -29.70 23.40 -2.58
C ARG A 9 -30.10 24.87 -2.36
N ASN A 10 -31.28 25.09 -1.75
CA ASN A 10 -31.84 26.44 -1.58
C ASN A 10 -30.94 27.41 -0.79
N PHE A 11 -30.09 26.89 0.09
CA PHE A 11 -29.12 27.68 0.86
C PHE A 11 -28.14 28.46 -0.04
N LEU A 12 -27.85 27.96 -1.25
CA LEU A 12 -26.95 28.63 -2.20
C LEU A 12 -27.48 29.99 -2.66
N LYS A 13 -28.80 30.21 -2.62
CA LYS A 13 -29.40 31.50 -2.98
C LYS A 13 -28.93 32.65 -2.08
N ASN A 14 -28.74 32.37 -0.79
CA ASN A 14 -28.29 33.37 0.17
C ASN A 14 -26.76 33.57 0.11
N LEU A 15 -26.05 32.53 -0.31
CA LEU A 15 -24.59 32.47 -0.30
C LEU A 15 -23.96 33.02 -1.59
N LEU A 16 -24.52 32.68 -2.75
CA LEU A 16 -24.06 33.09 -4.08
C LEU A 16 -24.88 34.30 -4.55
N LYS A 17 -24.52 35.49 -4.07
CA LYS A 17 -25.12 36.74 -4.53
C LYS A 17 -24.50 37.16 -5.87
N VAL A 18 -25.24 37.94 -6.65
CA VAL A 18 -24.74 38.48 -7.93
C VAL A 18 -23.50 39.33 -7.64
N GLY A 19 -22.39 39.00 -8.30
CA GLY A 19 -21.08 39.65 -8.09
C GLY A 19 -20.10 38.84 -7.22
N THR A 20 -20.53 37.75 -6.58
CA THR A 20 -19.62 36.85 -5.85
C THR A 20 -18.74 36.06 -6.83
N ILE A 21 -17.42 36.12 -6.63
CA ILE A 21 -16.44 35.29 -7.33
C ILE A 21 -16.16 34.06 -6.46
N PHE A 22 -16.20 32.87 -7.06
CA PHE A 22 -15.97 31.61 -6.37
C PHE A 22 -15.39 30.58 -7.34
N TYR A 23 -14.71 29.57 -6.81
CA TYR A 23 -14.21 28.44 -7.58
C TYR A 23 -15.25 27.33 -7.63
N LEU A 24 -15.36 26.68 -8.80
CA LEU A 24 -16.30 25.60 -9.05
C LEU A 24 -15.54 24.36 -9.48
N THR A 25 -15.76 23.25 -8.79
CA THR A 25 -15.21 21.92 -9.14
C THR A 25 -16.34 20.92 -9.28
N GLY A 26 -16.38 20.22 -10.41
CA GLY A 26 -17.45 19.26 -10.67
C GLY A 26 -17.47 18.77 -12.10
N SER A 27 -18.28 17.76 -12.35
CA SER A 27 -18.55 17.29 -13.69
C SER A 27 -19.59 18.19 -14.36
N PHE A 28 -19.41 18.42 -15.66
CA PHE A 28 -20.36 19.16 -16.48
C PHE A 28 -20.82 18.34 -17.67
N VAL A 29 -22.02 18.65 -18.14
CA VAL A 29 -22.58 18.12 -19.38
C VAL A 29 -22.83 19.28 -20.35
N LEU A 30 -22.44 19.11 -21.61
CA LEU A 30 -22.71 20.09 -22.65
C LEU A 30 -24.16 19.96 -23.13
N ARG A 31 -24.97 20.99 -22.93
CA ARG A 31 -26.31 21.11 -23.53
C ARG A 31 -26.35 22.31 -24.46
N LYS A 32 -26.63 22.09 -25.74
CA LYS A 32 -26.62 23.14 -26.78
C LYS A 32 -25.32 23.99 -26.77
N ARG A 33 -24.16 23.32 -26.62
CA ARG A 33 -22.81 23.93 -26.48
C ARG A 33 -22.58 24.79 -25.22
N ILE A 34 -23.50 24.76 -24.26
CA ILE A 34 -23.34 25.42 -22.96
C ILE A 34 -22.98 24.36 -21.92
N PRO A 35 -21.89 24.53 -21.14
CA PRO A 35 -21.56 23.63 -20.04
C PRO A 35 -22.57 23.82 -18.90
N VAL A 36 -23.19 22.72 -18.48
CA VAL A 36 -24.17 22.66 -17.39
C VAL A 36 -23.62 21.80 -16.26
N PHE A 37 -23.54 22.37 -15.06
CA PHE A 37 -23.09 21.68 -13.85
C PHE A 37 -24.32 21.33 -12.99
N SER A 38 -24.56 20.03 -12.79
CA SER A 38 -25.61 19.52 -11.89
C SER A 38 -25.06 19.03 -10.55
N GLN A 39 -23.82 18.54 -10.54
CA GLN A 39 -23.12 18.09 -9.35
C GLN A 39 -21.77 18.80 -9.27
N PHE A 40 -21.66 19.71 -8.33
CA PHE A 40 -20.48 20.54 -8.13
C PHE A 40 -20.25 20.79 -6.65
N ASP A 41 -19.00 20.99 -6.30
CA ASP A 41 -18.54 21.64 -5.10
C ASP A 41 -18.12 23.07 -5.45
N TYR A 42 -18.11 23.94 -4.45
CA TYR A 42 -17.76 25.34 -4.61
C TYR A 42 -16.87 25.79 -3.45
N ASP A 43 -15.96 26.71 -3.75
CA ASP A 43 -15.14 27.37 -2.75
C ASP A 43 -15.25 28.89 -2.90
N LEU A 44 -15.52 29.57 -1.78
CA LEU A 44 -15.70 31.02 -1.72
C LEU A 44 -14.39 31.76 -1.45
N ASP A 45 -13.35 31.04 -1.02
CA ASP A 45 -12.08 31.68 -0.67
C ASP A 45 -11.29 32.01 -1.93
N THR A 46 -11.20 33.31 -2.24
CA THR A 46 -10.42 33.83 -3.38
C THR A 46 -8.95 34.08 -3.03
N SER A 47 -8.58 34.01 -1.75
CA SER A 47 -7.29 34.48 -1.25
C SER A 47 -6.12 33.52 -1.51
N SER A 48 -6.41 32.25 -1.81
CA SER A 48 -5.42 31.28 -2.28
C SER A 48 -6.16 30.21 -3.08
N PRO A 49 -6.00 30.15 -4.42
CA PRO A 49 -6.45 28.99 -5.17
C PRO A 49 -5.43 27.90 -4.89
N THR A 50 -5.41 27.34 -3.69
CA THR A 50 -4.69 26.10 -3.52
C THR A 50 -5.50 25.07 -4.28
N LEU A 51 -5.05 24.79 -5.51
CA LEU A 51 -5.26 23.54 -6.24
C LEU A 51 -4.65 22.41 -5.41
N GLU A 52 -5.13 22.27 -4.18
CA GLU A 52 -4.69 21.30 -3.19
C GLU A 52 -5.20 19.94 -3.63
N ILE A 53 -4.35 18.94 -3.44
CA ILE A 53 -4.72 17.56 -3.69
C ILE A 53 -5.63 17.16 -2.52
N LEU A 54 -6.93 17.06 -2.81
CA LEU A 54 -7.92 16.70 -1.80
C LEU A 54 -8.09 15.18 -1.73
N PRO A 55 -7.97 14.57 -0.55
CA PRO A 55 -8.21 13.14 -0.40
C PRO A 55 -9.70 12.82 -0.64
N ILE A 56 -9.93 11.62 -1.19
CA ILE A 56 -11.27 11.06 -1.41
C ILE A 56 -11.42 9.87 -0.47
N TYR A 57 -12.37 9.97 0.46
CA TYR A 57 -12.63 8.90 1.41
C TYR A 57 -13.86 8.08 1.01
N PRO A 58 -13.89 6.77 1.31
CA PRO A 58 -15.13 6.01 1.26
C PRO A 58 -16.13 6.59 2.27
N LEU A 59 -17.36 6.83 1.82
CA LEU A 59 -18.41 7.47 2.63
C LEU A 59 -19.41 6.45 3.16
N THR A 60 -19.95 6.71 4.35
CA THR A 60 -21.12 6.03 4.92
C THR A 60 -22.29 7.01 5.02
N ALA A 61 -23.51 6.49 5.17
CA ALA A 61 -24.72 7.33 5.25
C ALA A 61 -24.60 8.34 6.40
N GLY A 62 -24.88 9.62 6.11
CA GLY A 62 -24.76 10.72 7.06
C GLY A 62 -23.39 11.41 7.11
N LEU A 63 -22.36 10.89 6.43
CA LEU A 63 -21.05 11.53 6.34
C LEU A 63 -20.82 12.15 4.95
N SER A 64 -20.30 13.38 4.93
CA SER A 64 -19.87 14.06 3.71
C SER A 64 -18.34 14.07 3.58
N GLN A 65 -17.83 14.18 2.35
CA GLN A 65 -16.39 14.36 2.11
C GLN A 65 -15.83 15.55 2.90
N LYS A 66 -16.56 16.67 2.94
CA LYS A 66 -16.15 17.88 3.68
C LYS A 66 -16.00 17.61 5.18
N MET A 67 -16.95 16.87 5.77
CA MET A 67 -16.89 16.51 7.18
C MET A 67 -15.70 15.59 7.48
N LEU A 68 -15.50 14.54 6.67
CA LEU A 68 -14.37 13.62 6.85
C LEU A 68 -13.03 14.34 6.67
N ARG A 69 -12.85 15.13 5.61
CA ARG A 69 -11.62 15.92 5.40
C ARG A 69 -11.31 16.81 6.59
N ARG A 70 -12.31 17.49 7.15
CA ARG A 70 -12.14 18.32 8.35
C ARG A 70 -11.72 17.50 9.56
N LEU A 71 -12.37 16.36 9.81
CA LEU A 71 -12.03 15.49 10.93
C LEU A 71 -10.64 14.87 10.77
N THR A 72 -10.28 14.43 9.57
CA THR A 72 -8.97 13.86 9.29
C THR A 72 -7.87 14.91 9.39
N SER A 73 -8.06 16.12 8.87
CA SER A 73 -7.11 17.24 9.03
C SER A 73 -6.88 17.52 10.51
N TYR A 74 -7.95 17.69 11.28
CA TYR A 74 -7.86 17.86 12.73
C TYR A 74 -7.07 16.71 13.39
N ALA A 75 -7.39 15.47 13.05
CA ALA A 75 -6.69 14.31 13.60
C ALA A 75 -5.20 14.30 13.23
N THR A 76 -4.85 14.56 11.96
CA THR A 76 -3.46 14.58 11.50
C THR A 76 -2.68 15.75 12.08
N ASP A 77 -3.30 16.90 12.31
CA ASP A 77 -2.61 18.07 12.86
C ASP A 77 -2.34 17.93 14.36
N HIS A 78 -3.27 17.33 15.10
CA HIS A 78 -3.15 17.20 16.56
C HIS A 78 -2.49 15.89 17.00
N TYR A 79 -2.63 14.80 16.24
CA TYR A 79 -2.23 13.46 16.70
C TYR A 79 -1.09 12.81 15.91
N SER A 80 -0.68 13.35 14.76
CA SER A 80 0.39 12.74 13.95
C SER A 80 1.71 12.63 14.71
N GLY A 81 2.09 13.64 15.50
CA GLY A 81 3.31 13.64 16.31
C GLY A 81 3.33 12.62 17.45
N PHE A 82 2.16 12.08 17.84
CA PHE A 82 2.06 11.03 18.86
C PHE A 82 2.17 9.61 18.28
N ILE A 83 2.25 9.49 16.94
CA ILE A 83 2.41 8.19 16.29
C ILE A 83 3.83 7.69 16.53
N VAL A 84 3.96 6.65 17.35
CA VAL A 84 5.23 6.01 17.63
C VAL A 84 5.80 5.38 16.36
N ASP A 85 7.04 5.74 16.04
CA ASP A 85 7.78 5.09 14.96
C ASP A 85 8.35 3.75 15.46
N ASP A 86 8.03 2.72 14.71
CA ASP A 86 8.43 1.33 14.95
C ASP A 86 9.67 0.94 14.13
N THR A 87 10.21 1.88 13.34
CA THR A 87 11.43 1.72 12.57
C THR A 87 12.63 2.23 13.37
N PRO A 88 13.73 1.47 13.48
CA PRO A 88 14.95 1.95 14.13
C PRO A 88 15.49 3.26 13.51
N GLY A 89 15.95 4.18 14.35
CA GLY A 89 16.42 5.50 13.92
C GLY A 89 17.50 5.46 12.82
N PHE A 90 18.45 4.52 12.91
CA PHE A 90 19.50 4.38 11.89
C PHE A 90 18.96 4.04 10.50
N ILE A 91 17.83 3.34 10.40
CA ILE A 91 17.18 3.03 9.12
C ILE A 91 16.45 4.27 8.60
N ASN A 92 15.76 4.99 9.49
CA ASN A 92 15.10 6.24 9.14
C ASN A 92 16.09 7.27 8.60
N GLU A 93 17.26 7.42 9.23
CA GLU A 93 18.32 8.33 8.80
C GLU A 93 18.99 7.86 7.50
N GLY A 94 19.36 6.58 7.42
CA GLY A 94 20.06 6.02 6.26
C GLY A 94 19.25 6.07 4.96
N TYR A 95 17.94 5.83 5.05
CA TYR A 95 17.03 5.81 3.90
C TYR A 95 16.14 7.07 3.80
N LYS A 96 16.32 8.05 4.70
CA LYS A 96 15.55 9.30 4.75
C LYS A 96 14.03 9.07 4.76
N LEU A 97 13.56 8.11 5.56
CA LEU A 97 12.18 7.60 5.50
C LEU A 97 11.12 8.46 6.21
N GLY A 98 11.48 9.62 6.76
CA GLY A 98 10.57 10.46 7.55
C GLY A 98 10.05 9.77 8.80
N THR A 99 9.39 10.54 9.68
CA THR A 99 8.69 9.93 10.82
C THR A 99 7.36 9.33 10.35
N LYS A 100 6.88 8.29 11.02
CA LYS A 100 5.58 7.69 10.70
C LYS A 100 4.42 8.71 10.78
N GLY A 101 4.50 9.66 11.70
CA GLY A 101 3.55 10.77 11.81
C GLY A 101 3.51 11.65 10.57
N ASP A 102 4.67 12.10 10.11
CA ASP A 102 4.80 12.94 8.92
C ASP A 102 4.29 12.22 7.67
N LEU A 103 4.65 10.93 7.53
CA LEU A 103 4.19 10.12 6.40
C LEU A 103 2.65 10.01 6.37
N VAL A 104 2.02 9.75 7.51
CA VAL A 104 0.56 9.66 7.60
C VAL A 104 -0.10 10.98 7.21
N LYS A 105 0.44 12.11 7.71
CA LYS A 105 -0.06 13.44 7.35
C LYS A 105 0.07 13.70 5.85
N GLU A 106 1.23 13.41 5.28
CA GLU A 106 1.52 13.61 3.86
C GLU A 106 0.69 12.69 2.94
N ILE A 107 0.34 11.47 3.38
CA ILE A 107 -0.57 10.59 2.62
C ILE A 107 -1.96 11.22 2.50
N HIS A 108 -2.46 11.82 3.59
CA HIS A 108 -3.80 12.41 3.61
C HIS A 108 -3.85 13.79 2.96
N PHE A 109 -2.82 14.61 3.15
CA PHE A 109 -2.75 15.99 2.68
C PHE A 109 -1.39 16.25 2.03
N PRO A 110 -1.14 15.68 0.83
CA PRO A 110 0.15 15.81 0.19
C PRO A 110 0.38 17.21 -0.36
N HIS A 111 1.61 17.69 -0.23
CA HIS A 111 2.04 18.95 -0.84
C HIS A 111 2.11 18.87 -2.36
N SER A 112 2.43 17.68 -2.91
CA SER A 112 2.44 17.42 -4.35
C SER A 112 2.31 15.93 -4.63
N MET A 113 1.95 15.56 -5.86
CA MET A 113 1.90 14.15 -6.28
C MET A 113 3.27 13.47 -6.19
N ASP A 114 4.36 14.20 -6.43
CA ASP A 114 5.72 13.68 -6.29
C ASP A 114 6.11 13.47 -4.82
N SER A 115 5.61 14.32 -3.92
CA SER A 115 5.76 14.14 -2.48
C SER A 115 4.99 12.90 -2.02
N LEU A 116 3.72 12.78 -2.43
CA LEU A 116 2.90 11.61 -2.14
C LEU A 116 3.56 10.31 -2.61
N ARG A 117 4.12 10.28 -3.83
CA ARG A 117 4.80 9.10 -4.36
C ARG A 117 5.96 8.66 -3.46
N ARG A 118 6.84 9.60 -3.09
CA ARG A 118 7.98 9.32 -2.19
C ARG A 118 7.51 8.87 -0.81
N THR A 119 6.45 9.48 -0.29
CA THR A 119 5.84 9.09 0.98
C THR A 119 5.28 7.67 0.94
N MET A 120 4.61 7.29 -0.14
CA MET A 120 4.08 5.94 -0.33
C MET A 120 5.21 4.91 -0.46
N GLU A 121 6.30 5.23 -1.16
CA GLU A 121 7.50 4.39 -1.23
C GLU A 121 8.13 4.20 0.16
N ALA A 122 8.30 5.28 0.93
CA ALA A 122 8.85 5.23 2.28
C ALA A 122 7.95 4.45 3.25
N TYR A 123 6.63 4.64 3.16
CA TYR A 123 5.67 3.90 3.97
C TYR A 123 5.67 2.41 3.63
N SER A 124 5.68 2.07 2.33
CA SER A 124 5.76 0.68 1.86
C SER A 124 7.04 0.00 2.32
N TYR A 125 8.17 0.72 2.33
CA TYR A 125 9.42 0.21 2.88
C TYR A 125 9.29 -0.12 4.37
N LYS A 126 8.72 0.78 5.17
CA LYS A 126 8.52 0.56 6.61
C LYS A 126 7.64 -0.66 6.87
N GLU A 127 6.57 -0.85 6.11
CA GLU A 127 5.71 -2.04 6.21
C GLU A 127 6.45 -3.31 5.83
N PHE A 128 7.16 -3.29 4.69
CA PHE A 128 7.95 -4.43 4.23
C PHE A 128 9.06 -4.79 5.23
N PHE A 129 9.71 -3.80 5.83
CA PHE A 129 10.74 -4.01 6.85
C PHE A 129 10.18 -4.76 8.06
N LYS A 130 8.99 -4.39 8.57
CA LYS A 130 8.33 -5.12 9.66
C LYS A 130 8.04 -6.56 9.28
N TYR A 131 7.52 -6.77 8.06
CA TYR A 131 7.29 -8.11 7.55
C TYR A 131 8.59 -8.93 7.51
N GLN A 132 9.69 -8.34 7.03
CA GLN A 132 11.00 -8.99 7.02
C GLN A 132 11.53 -9.30 8.41
N ILE A 133 11.29 -8.46 9.42
CA ILE A 133 11.62 -8.76 10.81
C ILE A 133 10.89 -10.02 11.27
N VAL A 134 9.58 -10.12 11.03
CA VAL A 134 8.79 -11.31 11.42
C VAL A 134 9.32 -12.57 10.73
N VAL A 135 9.63 -12.49 9.44
CA VAL A 135 10.23 -13.58 8.67
C VAL A 135 11.60 -13.96 9.25
N ALA A 136 12.44 -12.98 9.57
CA ALA A 136 13.77 -13.21 10.14
C ALA A 136 13.71 -13.85 11.53
N LEU A 137 12.81 -13.39 12.41
CA LEU A 137 12.56 -13.98 13.72
C LEU A 137 12.10 -15.43 13.61
N THR A 138 11.18 -15.70 12.68
CA THR A 138 10.68 -17.06 12.41
C THR A 138 11.81 -17.96 11.90
N ARG A 139 12.63 -17.47 10.96
CA ARG A 139 13.83 -18.18 10.47
C ARG A 139 14.83 -18.45 11.59
N SER A 140 15.08 -17.47 12.46
CA SER A 140 15.98 -17.62 13.60
C SER A 140 15.50 -18.71 14.57
N LYS A 141 14.22 -18.68 14.94
CA LYS A 141 13.59 -19.71 15.79
C LYS A 141 13.66 -21.11 15.18
N ASN A 142 13.49 -21.23 13.86
CA ASN A 142 13.62 -22.52 13.19
C ASN A 142 15.08 -22.99 13.14
N ARG A 143 16.04 -22.08 13.01
CA ARG A 143 17.48 -22.40 13.01
C ARG A 143 18.02 -22.83 14.37
N SER A 144 17.37 -22.42 15.46
CA SER A 144 17.72 -22.86 16.82
C SER A 144 17.20 -24.25 17.16
N ILE A 145 16.33 -24.83 16.32
CA ILE A 145 15.91 -26.23 16.48
C ILE A 145 17.03 -27.11 15.93
N GLU A 146 17.68 -27.86 16.81
CA GLU A 146 18.62 -28.89 16.40
C GLU A 146 17.88 -30.18 16.08
N LYS A 147 18.27 -30.81 14.97
CA LYS A 147 17.74 -32.11 14.54
C LYS A 147 18.91 -33.06 14.32
N LEU A 148 18.69 -34.34 14.65
CA LEU A 148 19.58 -35.42 14.26
C LEU A 148 19.74 -35.44 12.74
N ARG A 149 20.99 -35.34 12.28
CA ARG A 149 21.32 -35.50 10.87
C ARG A 149 20.86 -36.88 10.41
N LYS A 150 20.01 -36.90 9.40
CA LYS A 150 19.70 -38.13 8.69
C LYS A 150 20.64 -38.19 7.49
N THR A 151 21.57 -39.13 7.51
CA THR A 151 22.33 -39.47 6.31
C THR A 151 21.35 -40.04 5.29
N ALA A 152 21.39 -39.54 4.06
CA ALA A 152 20.51 -40.00 3.00
C ALA A 152 20.76 -41.49 2.72
N ALA A 153 19.70 -42.30 2.77
CA ALA A 153 19.73 -43.69 2.32
C ALA A 153 19.81 -43.72 0.79
N GLY A 154 21.04 -43.67 0.25
CA GLY A 154 21.29 -43.58 -1.19
C GLY A 154 20.68 -44.73 -2.00
N GLU A 155 20.64 -45.93 -1.42
CA GLU A 155 20.17 -47.15 -2.10
C GLU A 155 18.69 -47.10 -2.50
N LEU A 156 17.82 -46.56 -1.65
CA LEU A 156 16.38 -46.45 -1.97
C LEU A 156 16.13 -45.43 -3.08
N LYS A 157 16.85 -44.31 -3.04
CA LYS A 157 16.76 -43.26 -4.07
C LYS A 157 17.21 -43.79 -5.43
N GLU A 158 18.40 -44.40 -5.49
CA GLU A 158 18.94 -44.89 -6.75
C GLU A 158 18.05 -45.95 -7.39
N ASN A 159 17.53 -46.88 -6.57
CA ASN A 159 16.55 -47.88 -7.02
C ASN A 159 15.25 -47.26 -7.54
N PHE A 160 14.75 -46.19 -6.89
CA PHE A 160 13.55 -45.50 -7.35
C PHE A 160 13.80 -44.77 -8.68
N LEU A 161 14.91 -44.03 -8.79
CA LEU A 161 15.26 -43.30 -10.00
C LEU A 161 15.47 -44.23 -11.20
N TYR A 162 16.05 -45.42 -10.99
CA TYR A 162 16.22 -46.42 -12.05
C TYR A 162 14.89 -46.97 -12.59
N ARG A 163 13.83 -47.02 -11.77
CA ARG A 163 12.51 -47.54 -12.16
C ARG A 163 11.63 -46.53 -12.88
N LEU A 164 12.02 -45.26 -12.92
CA LEU A 164 11.21 -44.23 -13.60
C LEU A 164 11.25 -44.45 -15.12
N PRO A 165 10.10 -44.42 -15.82
CA PRO A 165 10.04 -44.62 -17.26
C PRO A 165 10.50 -43.37 -18.05
N PHE A 166 11.13 -42.41 -17.40
CA PHE A 166 11.61 -41.16 -17.97
C PHE A 166 12.85 -40.67 -17.23
N ASN A 167 13.62 -39.81 -17.87
CA ASN A 167 14.76 -39.15 -17.25
C ASN A 167 14.30 -37.88 -16.54
N LEU A 168 14.84 -37.65 -15.33
CA LEU A 168 14.63 -36.38 -14.64
C LEU A 168 15.19 -35.22 -15.46
N THR A 169 14.44 -34.12 -15.47
CA THR A 169 14.91 -32.85 -16.03
C THR A 169 16.07 -32.29 -15.20
N ASN A 170 16.84 -31.39 -15.79
CA ASN A 170 17.91 -30.70 -15.07
C ASN A 170 17.39 -29.91 -13.86
N ALA A 171 16.17 -29.37 -13.95
CA ALA A 171 15.51 -28.69 -12.84
C ALA A 171 15.18 -29.65 -11.69
N GLN A 172 14.58 -30.81 -11.98
CA GLN A 172 14.28 -31.84 -10.99
C GLN A 172 15.54 -32.39 -10.31
N LYS A 173 16.60 -32.66 -11.09
CA LYS A 173 17.90 -33.11 -10.54
C LYS A 173 18.49 -32.07 -9.57
N ARG A 174 18.43 -30.78 -9.93
CA ARG A 174 18.90 -29.67 -9.09
C ARG A 174 18.10 -29.59 -7.79
N VAL A 175 16.77 -29.59 -7.88
CA VAL A 175 15.88 -29.51 -6.71
C VAL A 175 16.08 -30.71 -5.77
N LEU A 176 16.26 -31.91 -6.33
CA LEU A 176 16.55 -33.12 -5.54
C LEU A 176 17.86 -32.98 -4.76
N GLY A 177 18.93 -32.50 -5.41
CA GLY A 177 20.21 -32.25 -4.73
C GLY A 177 20.12 -31.15 -3.66
N GLU A 178 19.35 -30.10 -3.91
CA GLU A 178 19.08 -29.05 -2.91
C GLU A 178 18.33 -29.61 -1.68
N ILE A 179 17.33 -30.48 -1.88
CA ILE A 179 16.60 -31.15 -0.79
C ILE A 179 17.51 -32.08 0.01
N GLU A 180 18.34 -32.89 -0.66
CA GLU A 180 19.27 -33.81 0.01
C GLU A 180 20.28 -33.06 0.88
N LYS A 181 20.82 -31.95 0.35
CA LYS A 181 21.70 -31.08 1.09
C LYS A 181 21.01 -30.52 2.34
N ASP A 182 19.82 -29.95 2.18
CA ASP A 182 19.07 -29.33 3.28
C ASP A 182 18.65 -30.38 4.34
N LEU A 183 18.31 -31.61 3.94
CA LEU A 183 17.97 -32.70 4.87
C LEU A 183 19.19 -33.24 5.65
N GLY A 184 20.39 -33.12 5.09
CA GLY A 184 21.64 -33.50 5.73
C GLY A 184 22.15 -32.48 6.77
N GLU A 185 21.62 -31.26 6.75
CA GLU A 185 21.98 -30.22 7.73
C GLU A 185 21.42 -30.54 9.13
N PRO A 186 22.07 -30.07 10.22
CA PRO A 186 21.58 -30.25 11.59
C PRO A 186 20.35 -29.38 11.94
N ARG A 187 19.71 -28.77 10.93
CA ARG A 187 18.59 -27.84 11.08
C ARG A 187 17.41 -28.32 10.23
N PRO A 188 16.15 -28.01 10.61
CA PRO A 188 14.99 -28.33 9.80
C PRO A 188 15.05 -27.68 8.41
N MET A 189 14.83 -28.46 7.36
CA MET A 189 14.59 -27.96 6.00
C MET A 189 13.24 -27.21 5.96
N ASN A 190 13.25 -25.96 5.48
CA ASN A 190 12.04 -25.18 5.24
C ASN A 190 12.07 -24.62 3.81
N ARG A 191 11.69 -25.48 2.86
CA ARG A 191 11.74 -25.23 1.42
C ARG A 191 10.36 -25.36 0.82
N LEU A 192 9.99 -24.39 -0.01
CA LEU A 192 8.82 -24.48 -0.89
C LEU A 192 9.30 -25.01 -2.24
N ILE A 193 8.81 -26.18 -2.63
CA ILE A 193 9.00 -26.70 -3.99
C ILE A 193 7.89 -26.10 -4.83
N GLN A 194 8.26 -25.38 -5.89
CA GLN A 194 7.31 -24.72 -6.79
C GLN A 194 7.60 -25.12 -8.23
N GLY A 195 6.55 -25.49 -8.95
CA GLY A 195 6.59 -25.85 -10.35
C GLY A 195 5.19 -25.71 -10.96
N ASP A 196 5.14 -25.59 -12.29
CA ASP A 196 3.88 -25.53 -13.04
C ASP A 196 3.20 -26.91 -13.11
N VAL A 197 1.92 -26.93 -13.48
CA VAL A 197 1.19 -28.19 -13.66
C VAL A 197 1.91 -29.06 -14.69
N GLY A 198 2.28 -30.28 -14.29
CA GLY A 198 3.02 -31.23 -15.12
C GLY A 198 4.55 -31.10 -15.07
N SER A 199 5.11 -30.22 -14.21
CA SER A 199 6.56 -30.10 -14.06
C SER A 199 7.23 -31.31 -13.38
N GLY A 200 6.44 -32.14 -12.71
CA GLY A 200 6.87 -33.33 -11.97
C GLY A 200 7.61 -33.02 -10.69
#